data_AF-A0A7C3F4M5-F1
#
_entry.id   AF-A0A7C3F4M5-F1
#
_cell.length_a   1.000
_cell.length_b   1.000
_cell.length_c   1.000
_cell.angle_alpha   90.00
_cell.angle_beta   90.00
_cell.angle_gamma   90.00
#
_symmetry.space_group_name_H-M   'P 1'
#
loop_
_entity.id
_entity.type
_entity.pdbx_description
1 polymer ?
#
loop_
_entity_poly.entity_id
_entity_poly.type
_entity_poly.pdbx_seq_one_letter_code
_entity_poly.pdbx_strand_id
1 'polypeptide(L)'
;MGIGRLEVGRPGRQEVIALAIVLLIAVGLPAIILGYQFGLRPLLSADVQEVEIVGRLPERGGWSVETVRVQVGKPVRLVLTSDDVVHGFAIGKLGVDAGWVYPGQPKVVEFTPQRAGRYTFYCTTWCADGHWRMRGTLEVYDPQDPSAVDEPIDPPQTDWQAEGVDLDAPHMATVFPARRPSAARGAAIWRRTPGLPAPAQVLARLDLRRQSPAQVFEMLRDDRIPGLKLAPLSRIPEEDLWDVVAYLWREGATSESVELGRQLYQTNCAACHGENGDGEGPAAASLAASSVERDLRGKHGPQPPADFTDIRSMVGGTGMIYYGKLVRGGMGTGMPYWGTIFTERELWALVDYLWTFPFDLSSPFTLNDDEDTSKREH
;
A
#
# COMPACT_ATOMS: atom_id res chain seq x y z
N MET A 1 86.82 -22.51 -36.81
CA MET A 1 85.35 -22.34 -36.78
C MET A 1 84.83 -23.02 -35.52
N GLY A 2 84.71 -22.27 -34.42
CA GLY A 2 84.16 -22.78 -33.16
C GLY A 2 82.81 -22.13 -32.92
N ILE A 3 81.73 -22.91 -33.05
CA ILE A 3 80.37 -22.44 -32.81
C ILE A 3 80.12 -22.64 -31.31
N GLY A 4 80.20 -21.56 -30.53
CA GLY A 4 79.90 -21.56 -29.11
C GLY A 4 78.44 -21.92 -28.88
N ARG A 5 78.20 -23.05 -28.24
CA ARG A 5 76.86 -23.48 -27.80
C ARG A 5 76.47 -22.58 -26.63
N LEU A 6 75.51 -21.68 -26.83
CA LEU A 6 74.94 -20.88 -25.74
C LEU A 6 74.15 -21.84 -24.82
N GLU A 7 74.70 -22.11 -23.63
CA GLU A 7 73.98 -22.79 -22.57
C GLU A 7 72.89 -21.85 -22.05
N VAL A 8 71.63 -22.17 -22.38
CA VAL A 8 70.47 -21.52 -21.79
C VAL A 8 70.37 -22.01 -20.34
N GLY A 9 70.77 -21.17 -19.39
CA GLY A 9 70.66 -21.44 -17.96
C GLY A 9 69.21 -21.71 -17.56
N ARG A 10 68.99 -22.69 -16.68
CA ARG A 10 67.65 -22.99 -16.14
C ARG A 10 67.09 -21.75 -15.44
N PRO A 11 65.84 -21.35 -15.73
CA PRO A 11 65.25 -20.14 -15.16
C PRO A 11 65.21 -20.24 -13.63
N GLY A 12 65.50 -19.12 -12.97
CA GLY A 12 65.48 -19.04 -11.52
C GLY A 12 64.07 -19.29 -10.97
N ARG A 13 63.95 -19.76 -9.72
CA ARG A 13 62.64 -20.03 -9.08
C ARG A 13 61.70 -18.80 -9.13
N GLN A 14 62.27 -17.59 -9.09
CA GLN A 14 61.53 -16.33 -9.22
C GLN A 14 61.03 -16.05 -10.65
N GLU A 15 61.81 -16.38 -11.68
CA GLU A 15 61.38 -16.25 -13.09
C GLU A 15 60.25 -17.21 -13.43
N VAL A 16 60.31 -18.45 -12.91
CA VAL A 16 59.23 -19.43 -13.10
C VAL A 16 57.93 -18.95 -12.45
N ILE A 17 58.01 -18.36 -11.25
CA ILE A 17 56.84 -17.78 -10.57
C ILE A 17 56.30 -16.58 -11.35
N ALA A 18 57.16 -15.68 -11.82
CA ALA A 18 56.75 -14.52 -12.62
C ALA A 18 56.07 -14.95 -13.93
N LEU A 19 56.62 -15.93 -14.64
CA LEU A 19 56.05 -16.45 -15.87
C LEU A 19 54.68 -17.12 -15.63
N ALA A 20 54.53 -17.85 -14.52
CA ALA A 20 53.26 -18.45 -14.12
C ALA A 20 52.18 -17.40 -13.80
N ILE A 21 52.55 -16.32 -13.11
CA ILE A 21 51.64 -15.20 -12.82
C ILE A 21 51.22 -14.50 -14.12
N VAL A 22 52.17 -14.22 -15.03
CA VAL A 22 51.85 -13.60 -16.32
C VAL A 22 50.94 -14.49 -17.16
N LEU A 23 51.17 -15.81 -17.20
CA LEU A 23 50.30 -16.77 -17.88
C LEU A 23 48.91 -16.85 -17.23
N LEU A 24 48.82 -16.82 -15.90
CA LEU A 24 47.55 -16.78 -15.19
C LEU A 24 46.77 -15.51 -15.52
N ILE A 25 47.41 -14.34 -15.57
CA ILE A 25 46.74 -13.07 -15.88
C ILE A 25 46.39 -12.96 -17.36
N ALA A 26 47.30 -13.33 -18.27
CA ALA A 26 47.12 -13.14 -19.71
C ALA A 26 46.23 -14.22 -20.35
N VAL A 27 46.18 -15.43 -19.78
CA VAL A 27 45.47 -16.57 -20.35
C VAL A 27 44.48 -17.18 -19.37
N GLY A 28 44.92 -17.46 -18.14
CA GLY A 28 44.07 -18.13 -17.13
C GLY A 28 42.82 -17.33 -16.77
N LEU A 29 42.97 -16.08 -16.37
CA LEU A 29 41.90 -15.17 -15.97
C LEU A 29 40.92 -14.91 -17.12
N PRO A 30 41.37 -14.54 -18.34
CA PRO A 30 40.48 -14.40 -19.49
C PRO A 30 39.76 -15.70 -19.84
N ALA A 31 40.44 -16.86 -19.81
CA ALA A 31 39.80 -18.15 -20.07
C ALA A 31 38.76 -18.51 -19.01
N ILE A 32 39.01 -18.20 -17.73
CA ILE A 32 38.04 -18.37 -16.64
C ILE A 32 36.85 -17.42 -16.84
N ILE A 33 37.10 -16.14 -17.14
CA ILE A 33 36.04 -15.13 -17.38
C ILE A 33 35.18 -15.51 -18.58
N LEU A 34 35.80 -15.93 -19.69
CA LEU A 34 35.11 -16.37 -20.90
C LEU A 34 34.37 -17.69 -20.67
N GLY A 35 34.99 -18.65 -19.97
CA GLY A 35 34.34 -19.90 -19.58
C GLY A 35 33.13 -19.68 -18.66
N TYR A 36 33.21 -18.69 -17.78
CA TYR A 36 32.08 -18.25 -16.97
C TYR A 36 31.02 -17.55 -17.82
N GLN A 37 31.38 -16.57 -18.67
CA GLN A 37 30.43 -15.82 -19.49
C GLN A 37 29.69 -16.66 -20.52
N PHE A 38 30.38 -17.61 -21.18
CA PHE A 38 29.83 -18.37 -22.31
C PHE A 38 29.48 -19.82 -21.95
N GLY A 39 29.97 -20.35 -20.82
CA GLY A 39 29.64 -21.69 -20.35
C GLY A 39 28.70 -21.66 -19.15
N LEU A 40 29.22 -21.27 -17.98
CA LEU A 40 28.51 -21.41 -16.72
C LEU A 40 27.31 -20.46 -16.58
N ARG A 41 27.49 -19.19 -16.94
CA ARG A 41 26.47 -18.13 -16.80
C ARG A 41 25.20 -18.44 -17.59
N PRO A 42 25.23 -18.74 -18.92
CA PRO A 42 24.02 -19.05 -19.67
C PRO A 42 23.29 -20.31 -19.15
N LEU A 43 24.00 -21.30 -18.62
CA LEU A 43 23.39 -22.46 -17.98
C LEU A 43 22.67 -22.09 -16.67
N LEU A 44 23.23 -21.16 -15.90
CA LEU A 44 22.64 -20.65 -14.66
C LEU A 44 21.50 -19.64 -14.90
N SER A 45 21.50 -18.92 -16.03
CA SER A 45 20.49 -17.90 -16.36
C SER A 45 19.40 -18.37 -17.34
N ALA A 46 19.48 -19.60 -17.87
CA ALA A 46 18.50 -20.14 -18.83
C ALA A 46 17.07 -20.23 -18.29
N ASP A 47 16.88 -20.18 -16.97
CA ASP A 47 15.57 -20.32 -16.31
C ASP A 47 15.04 -18.99 -15.72
N VAL A 48 15.77 -17.88 -15.90
CA VAL A 48 15.37 -16.55 -15.41
C VAL A 48 14.66 -15.76 -16.51
N GLN A 49 13.47 -15.25 -16.20
CA GLN A 49 12.66 -14.44 -17.09
C GLN A 49 13.00 -12.96 -16.88
N GLU A 50 13.81 -12.39 -17.77
CA GLU A 50 14.18 -10.98 -17.71
C GLU A 50 13.19 -10.10 -18.46
N VAL A 51 12.74 -9.02 -17.80
CA VAL A 51 11.81 -8.04 -18.38
C VAL A 51 12.32 -6.65 -18.07
N GLU A 52 12.45 -5.81 -19.09
CA GLU A 52 12.78 -4.40 -18.95
C GLU A 52 11.52 -3.54 -18.98
N ILE A 53 11.41 -2.62 -18.02
CA ILE A 53 10.31 -1.64 -17.94
C ILE A 53 10.91 -0.25 -17.77
N VAL A 54 10.60 0.64 -18.71
CA VAL A 54 11.03 2.04 -18.69
C VAL A 54 9.88 2.91 -18.21
N GLY A 55 10.11 3.68 -17.15
CA GLY A 55 9.19 4.69 -16.62
C GLY A 55 9.36 6.02 -17.32
N ARG A 56 8.24 6.59 -17.79
CA ARG A 56 8.11 7.96 -18.28
C ARG A 56 6.92 8.62 -17.60
N LEU A 57 6.86 9.95 -17.65
CA LEU A 57 5.70 10.72 -17.24
C LEU A 57 4.42 10.16 -17.92
N PRO A 58 3.27 10.14 -17.22
CA PRO A 58 1.99 9.68 -17.77
C PRO A 58 1.64 10.32 -19.12
N GLU A 59 1.93 11.61 -19.28
CA GLU A 59 1.65 12.41 -20.47
C GLU A 59 2.55 12.02 -21.66
N ARG A 60 3.63 11.26 -21.39
CA ARG A 60 4.58 10.71 -22.38
C ARG A 60 4.41 9.20 -22.59
N GLY A 61 3.28 8.64 -22.16
CA GLY A 61 2.94 7.23 -22.35
C GLY A 61 3.20 6.34 -21.14
N GLY A 62 3.67 6.87 -20.01
CA GLY A 62 3.83 6.10 -18.78
C GLY A 62 4.85 4.96 -18.92
N TRP A 63 4.50 3.79 -18.37
CA TRP A 63 5.31 2.58 -18.48
C TRP A 63 5.49 2.15 -19.94
N SER A 64 6.69 1.69 -20.31
CA SER A 64 7.00 1.22 -21.68
C SER A 64 6.17 0.01 -22.13
N VAL A 65 5.59 -0.72 -21.18
CA VAL A 65 4.77 -1.90 -21.40
C VAL A 65 3.48 -1.80 -20.59
N GLU A 66 2.35 -2.10 -21.21
CA GLU A 66 1.05 -2.16 -20.53
C GLU A 66 0.84 -3.53 -19.85
N THR A 67 1.37 -4.59 -20.46
CA THR A 67 1.25 -5.97 -19.98
C THR A 67 2.60 -6.67 -20.05
N VAL A 68 2.99 -7.29 -18.94
CA VAL A 68 4.16 -8.17 -18.82
C VAL A 68 3.66 -9.59 -18.63
N ARG A 69 4.15 -10.54 -19.41
CA ARG A 69 3.77 -11.96 -19.30
C ARG A 69 4.94 -12.78 -18.78
N VAL A 70 4.75 -13.50 -17.68
CA VAL A 70 5.75 -14.37 -17.06
C VAL A 70 5.13 -15.70 -16.68
N GLN A 71 5.94 -16.76 -16.64
CA GLN A 71 5.51 -18.08 -16.24
C GLN A 71 5.52 -18.22 -14.71
N VAL A 72 4.49 -18.88 -14.16
CA VAL A 72 4.44 -19.27 -12.75
C VAL A 72 5.63 -20.17 -12.36
N GLY A 73 6.14 -20.01 -11.13
CA GLY A 73 7.21 -20.84 -10.55
C GLY A 73 8.62 -20.56 -11.07
N LYS A 74 8.79 -19.69 -12.08
CA LYS A 74 10.09 -19.33 -12.64
C LYS A 74 10.61 -18.00 -12.09
N PRO A 75 11.90 -17.88 -11.78
CA PRO A 75 12.50 -16.60 -11.38
C PRO A 75 12.26 -15.51 -12.43
N VAL A 76 11.88 -14.33 -11.98
CA VAL A 76 11.68 -13.13 -12.79
C VAL A 76 12.69 -12.09 -12.35
N ARG A 77 13.37 -11.47 -13.32
CA ARG A 77 14.27 -10.33 -13.11
C ARG A 77 13.70 -9.12 -13.82
N LEU A 78 13.10 -8.20 -13.07
CA LEU A 78 12.63 -6.92 -13.59
C LEU A 78 13.76 -5.91 -13.56
N VAL A 79 14.08 -5.35 -14.73
CA VAL A 79 15.03 -4.24 -14.89
C VAL A 79 14.21 -2.97 -15.11
N LEU A 80 14.16 -2.13 -14.09
CA LEU A 80 13.39 -0.89 -14.07
C LEU A 80 14.32 0.28 -14.37
N THR A 81 13.95 1.13 -15.31
CA THR A 81 14.67 2.37 -15.63
C THR A 81 13.71 3.55 -15.69
N SER A 82 14.25 4.77 -15.65
CA SER A 82 13.48 6.00 -15.85
C SER A 82 14.19 6.90 -16.86
N ASP A 83 13.41 7.51 -17.75
CA ASP A 83 13.88 8.44 -18.78
C ASP A 83 13.77 9.91 -18.36
N ASP A 84 12.98 10.25 -17.34
CA ASP A 84 12.63 11.63 -17.02
C ASP A 84 12.69 12.01 -15.55
N VAL A 85 11.80 11.47 -14.71
CA VAL A 85 11.66 11.82 -13.29
C VAL A 85 11.83 10.60 -12.40
N VAL A 86 11.87 10.81 -11.08
CA VAL A 86 11.86 9.68 -10.14
C VAL A 86 10.48 9.02 -10.18
N HIS A 87 10.47 7.72 -10.41
CA HIS A 87 9.28 6.88 -10.32
C HIS A 87 9.39 5.95 -9.12
N GLY A 88 8.26 5.35 -8.74
CA GLY A 88 8.23 4.18 -7.87
C GLY A 88 7.71 2.97 -8.65
N PHE A 89 7.87 1.76 -8.14
CA PHE A 89 7.28 0.58 -8.77
C PHE A 89 6.93 -0.47 -7.71
N ALA A 90 5.69 -0.93 -7.71
CA ALA A 90 5.27 -2.03 -6.84
C ALA A 90 4.23 -2.94 -7.52
N ILE A 91 4.15 -4.18 -7.02
CA ILE A 91 3.12 -5.17 -7.34
C ILE A 91 2.52 -5.64 -6.01
N GLY A 92 1.45 -4.97 -5.57
CA GLY A 92 0.92 -5.08 -4.20
C GLY A 92 0.62 -6.53 -3.79
N LYS A 93 -0.20 -7.26 -4.57
CA LYS A 93 -0.56 -8.66 -4.28
C LYS A 93 0.58 -9.68 -4.42
N LEU A 94 1.78 -9.26 -4.85
CA LEU A 94 3.01 -10.08 -4.79
C LEU A 94 3.98 -9.61 -3.70
N GLY A 95 3.68 -8.52 -2.99
CA GLY A 95 4.60 -7.91 -2.02
C GLY A 95 5.89 -7.39 -2.65
N VAL A 96 5.90 -7.14 -3.95
CA VAL A 96 7.08 -6.61 -4.66
C VAL A 96 7.05 -5.09 -4.58
N ASP A 97 8.10 -4.50 -4.02
CA ASP A 97 8.30 -3.04 -4.00
C ASP A 97 9.75 -2.73 -4.37
N ALA A 98 9.92 -1.97 -5.45
CA ALA A 98 11.22 -1.51 -5.92
C ALA A 98 11.65 -0.21 -5.22
N GLY A 99 10.77 0.49 -4.51
CA GLY A 99 10.99 1.85 -4.05
C GLY A 99 11.29 2.80 -5.21
N TRP A 100 12.13 3.80 -4.97
CA TRP A 100 12.48 4.80 -5.98
C TRP A 100 13.36 4.24 -7.11
N VAL A 101 12.98 4.59 -8.34
CA VAL A 101 13.68 4.35 -9.61
C VAL A 101 14.12 5.71 -10.16
N TYR A 102 15.43 5.97 -10.09
CA TYR A 102 16.01 7.25 -10.49
C TYR A 102 16.34 7.28 -11.99
N PRO A 103 16.20 8.44 -12.66
CA PRO A 103 16.63 8.59 -14.04
C PRO A 103 18.08 8.17 -14.28
N GLY A 104 18.31 7.37 -15.32
CA GLY A 104 19.64 6.87 -15.69
C GLY A 104 20.26 5.84 -14.74
N GLN A 105 19.55 5.39 -13.70
CA GLN A 105 20.02 4.36 -12.78
C GLN A 105 19.10 3.13 -12.85
N PRO A 106 19.50 2.06 -13.56
CA PRO A 106 18.74 0.82 -13.60
C PRO A 106 18.58 0.23 -12.20
N LYS A 107 17.34 -0.11 -11.84
CA LYS A 107 17.02 -0.82 -10.61
C LYS A 107 16.51 -2.21 -10.92
N VAL A 108 17.12 -3.21 -10.29
CA VAL A 108 16.79 -4.62 -10.52
C VAL A 108 15.98 -5.15 -9.34
N VAL A 109 14.87 -5.82 -9.64
CA VAL A 109 14.03 -6.51 -8.67
C VAL A 109 13.85 -7.95 -9.12
N GLU A 110 14.09 -8.90 -8.21
CA GLU A 110 13.99 -10.32 -8.48
C GLU A 110 12.90 -10.93 -7.60
N PHE A 111 12.00 -11.73 -8.19
CA PHE A 111 10.96 -12.46 -7.47
C PHE A 111 10.57 -13.73 -8.24
N THR A 112 9.85 -14.64 -7.60
CA THR A 112 9.31 -15.85 -8.25
C THR A 112 7.82 -15.93 -7.96
N PRO A 113 6.93 -15.68 -8.94
CA PRO A 113 5.49 -15.72 -8.71
C PRO A 113 5.04 -17.17 -8.50
N GLN A 114 4.38 -17.44 -7.38
CA GLN A 114 3.98 -18.80 -6.99
C GLN A 114 2.55 -19.17 -7.42
N ARG A 115 1.76 -18.19 -7.90
CA ARG A 115 0.37 -18.38 -8.28
C ARG A 115 0.09 -17.69 -9.61
N ALA A 116 -0.51 -18.43 -10.54
CA ALA A 116 -0.98 -17.88 -11.82
C ALA A 116 -2.16 -16.92 -11.59
N GLY A 117 -2.31 -15.94 -12.48
CA GLY A 117 -3.34 -14.91 -12.42
C GLY A 117 -2.83 -13.54 -12.84
N ARG A 118 -3.70 -12.54 -12.72
CA ARG A 118 -3.40 -11.13 -13.06
C ARG A 118 -3.10 -10.29 -11.84
N TYR A 119 -1.97 -9.61 -11.90
CA TYR A 119 -1.51 -8.68 -10.85
C TYR A 119 -1.39 -7.28 -11.44
N THR A 120 -1.74 -6.26 -10.66
CA THR A 120 -1.53 -4.87 -11.06
C THR A 120 -0.17 -4.40 -10.56
N PHE A 121 0.69 -3.94 -11.45
CA PHE A 121 1.86 -3.14 -11.08
C PHE A 121 1.54 -1.66 -11.21
N TYR A 122 2.15 -0.82 -10.37
CA TYR A 122 1.84 0.60 -10.33
C TYR A 122 3.00 1.45 -9.78
N CYS A 123 2.94 2.76 -10.05
CA CYS A 123 3.90 3.72 -9.51
C CYS A 123 3.53 4.10 -8.07
N THR A 124 4.49 4.03 -7.15
CA THR A 124 4.33 4.37 -5.73
C THR A 124 4.85 5.76 -5.37
N THR A 125 5.31 6.54 -6.36
CA THR A 125 5.90 7.87 -6.17
C THR A 125 5.20 8.89 -7.04
N TRP A 126 4.72 9.97 -6.43
CA TRP A 126 4.09 11.06 -7.17
C TRP A 126 5.06 11.67 -8.18
N CYS A 127 4.80 11.42 -9.47
CA CYS A 127 5.68 11.79 -10.57
C CYS A 127 5.09 12.91 -11.46
N ALA A 128 3.77 13.05 -11.50
CA ALA A 128 3.03 14.05 -12.30
C ALA A 128 1.54 14.09 -11.92
N ASP A 129 0.77 15.06 -12.43
CA ASP A 129 -0.69 15.15 -12.23
C ASP A 129 -1.45 13.91 -12.74
N GLY A 130 -0.95 13.26 -13.79
CA GLY A 130 -1.47 11.98 -14.30
C GLY A 130 -1.00 10.74 -13.54
N HIS A 131 -0.33 10.87 -12.38
CA HIS A 131 0.36 9.77 -11.69
C HIS A 131 -0.50 8.51 -11.49
N TRP A 132 -1.77 8.68 -11.15
CA TRP A 132 -2.72 7.58 -10.95
C TRP A 132 -2.91 6.67 -12.18
N ARG A 133 -2.49 7.12 -13.38
CA ARG A 133 -2.50 6.32 -14.62
C ARG A 133 -1.29 5.41 -14.79
N MET A 134 -0.24 5.56 -13.98
CA MET A 134 0.98 4.76 -14.08
C MET A 134 0.77 3.35 -13.53
N ARG A 135 -0.01 2.54 -14.25
CA ARG A 135 -0.32 1.16 -13.93
C ARG A 135 -0.18 0.26 -15.14
N GLY A 136 0.03 -1.01 -14.90
CA GLY A 136 -0.04 -2.06 -15.91
C GLY A 136 -0.35 -3.42 -15.30
N THR A 137 -0.36 -4.45 -16.13
CA THR A 137 -0.73 -5.81 -15.75
C THR A 137 0.48 -6.73 -15.81
N LEU A 138 0.77 -7.46 -14.74
CA LEU A 138 1.60 -8.66 -14.79
C LEU A 138 0.67 -9.87 -14.92
N GLU A 139 0.75 -10.54 -16.06
CA GLU A 139 0.10 -11.83 -16.31
C GLU A 139 1.06 -12.95 -15.94
N VAL A 140 0.75 -13.65 -14.85
CA VAL A 140 1.45 -14.89 -14.48
C VAL A 140 0.66 -16.04 -15.08
N TYR A 141 1.17 -16.65 -16.15
CA TYR A 141 0.50 -17.75 -16.83
C TYR A 141 1.05 -19.12 -16.39
N ASP A 142 0.19 -20.13 -16.40
CA ASP A 142 0.55 -21.53 -16.22
C ASP A 142 0.41 -22.28 -17.55
N PRO A 143 1.48 -22.87 -18.12
CA PRO A 143 1.37 -23.69 -19.32
C PRO A 143 0.48 -24.94 -19.15
N GLN A 144 0.31 -25.43 -17.92
CA GLN A 144 -0.52 -26.58 -17.59
C GLN A 144 -1.99 -26.20 -17.41
N ASP A 145 -2.26 -24.95 -17.04
CA ASP A 145 -3.59 -24.37 -16.92
C ASP A 145 -3.64 -22.94 -17.50
N PRO A 146 -3.80 -22.80 -18.82
CA PRO A 146 -3.84 -21.49 -19.46
C PRO A 146 -5.00 -20.60 -18.99
N SER A 147 -6.08 -21.17 -18.44
CA SER A 147 -7.22 -20.40 -17.92
C SER A 147 -6.96 -19.75 -16.56
N ALA A 148 -5.99 -20.25 -15.79
CA ALA A 148 -5.67 -19.72 -14.46
C ALA A 148 -5.26 -18.23 -14.49
N VAL A 149 -4.82 -17.70 -15.64
CA VAL A 149 -4.49 -16.27 -15.77
C VAL A 149 -5.71 -15.36 -15.60
N ASP A 150 -6.92 -15.84 -15.91
CA ASP A 150 -8.15 -15.07 -15.82
C ASP A 150 -8.73 -15.04 -14.40
N GLU A 151 -8.19 -15.85 -13.48
CA GLU A 151 -8.65 -15.88 -12.09
C GLU A 151 -8.21 -14.60 -11.33
N PRO A 152 -9.13 -13.90 -10.66
CA PRO A 152 -8.77 -12.79 -9.78
C PRO A 152 -7.88 -13.27 -8.63
N ILE A 153 -6.74 -12.62 -8.46
CA ILE A 153 -5.84 -12.84 -7.32
C ILE A 153 -6.44 -12.16 -6.10
N ASP A 154 -6.69 -12.91 -5.02
CA ASP A 154 -7.23 -12.45 -3.73
C ASP A 154 -8.32 -11.38 -3.89
N PRO A 155 -9.45 -11.68 -4.55
CA PRO A 155 -10.50 -10.70 -4.74
C PRO A 155 -11.01 -10.22 -3.37
N PRO A 156 -11.38 -8.94 -3.23
CA PRO A 156 -12.07 -8.45 -2.03
C PRO A 156 -13.27 -9.36 -1.70
N GLN A 157 -13.30 -9.97 -0.50
CA GLN A 157 -14.37 -10.91 -0.13
C GLN A 157 -15.61 -10.20 0.42
N THR A 158 -15.43 -9.03 1.04
CA THR A 158 -16.56 -8.26 1.55
C THR A 158 -17.40 -7.70 0.40
N ASP A 159 -18.61 -8.24 0.26
CA ASP A 159 -19.57 -7.85 -0.78
C ASP A 159 -20.50 -6.72 -0.30
N TRP A 160 -20.03 -5.49 -0.43
CA TRP A 160 -20.83 -4.30 -0.15
C TRP A 160 -22.04 -4.16 -1.08
N GLN A 161 -22.04 -4.79 -2.27
CA GLN A 161 -23.16 -4.72 -3.23
C GLN A 161 -24.31 -5.60 -2.79
N ALA A 162 -24.02 -6.84 -2.38
CA ALA A 162 -25.04 -7.75 -1.82
C ALA A 162 -25.70 -7.18 -0.56
N GLU A 163 -25.00 -6.31 0.17
CA GLU A 163 -25.52 -5.61 1.34
C GLU A 163 -26.34 -4.36 1.01
N GLY A 164 -26.48 -4.01 -0.28
CA GLY A 164 -27.27 -2.85 -0.72
C GLY A 164 -26.66 -1.50 -0.33
N VAL A 165 -25.35 -1.45 -0.09
CA VAL A 165 -24.65 -0.21 0.25
C VAL A 165 -24.54 0.68 -1.00
N ASP A 166 -25.23 1.81 -0.99
CA ASP A 166 -25.05 2.86 -2.01
C ASP A 166 -23.81 3.70 -1.66
N LEU A 167 -22.72 3.48 -2.41
CA LEU A 167 -21.44 4.16 -2.19
C LEU A 167 -21.48 5.66 -2.54
N ASP A 168 -22.42 6.07 -3.40
CA ASP A 168 -22.48 7.42 -3.94
C ASP A 168 -23.60 8.26 -3.30
N ALA A 169 -24.48 7.63 -2.52
CA ALA A 169 -25.44 8.31 -1.69
C ALA A 169 -24.76 9.23 -0.64
N PRO A 170 -25.26 10.47 -0.46
CA PRO A 170 -24.85 11.30 0.66
C PRO A 170 -25.15 10.63 1.99
N HIS A 171 -24.17 10.64 2.90
CA HIS A 171 -24.24 10.02 4.22
C HIS A 171 -23.90 11.02 5.31
N MET A 172 -24.41 12.25 5.20
CA MET A 172 -24.19 13.30 6.20
C MET A 172 -24.96 12.99 7.48
N ALA A 173 -24.27 12.98 8.62
CA ALA A 173 -24.93 12.84 9.91
C ALA A 173 -25.81 14.06 10.24
N THR A 174 -26.94 13.81 10.90
CA THR A 174 -27.80 14.85 11.48
C THR A 174 -27.36 15.22 12.90
N VAL A 175 -26.76 14.27 13.62
CA VAL A 175 -26.15 14.45 14.95
C VAL A 175 -24.66 14.17 14.82
N PHE A 176 -23.84 15.12 15.26
CA PHE A 176 -22.38 15.06 15.16
C PHE A 176 -21.75 15.89 16.29
N PRO A 177 -20.51 15.59 16.72
CA PRO A 177 -19.88 16.30 17.82
C PRO A 177 -19.39 17.69 17.41
N ALA A 178 -19.40 18.65 18.35
CA ALA A 178 -18.85 19.98 18.12
C ALA A 178 -17.31 20.02 18.21
N ARG A 179 -16.70 19.04 18.90
CA ARG A 179 -15.24 18.90 19.06
C ARG A 179 -14.77 17.53 18.60
N ARG A 180 -13.52 17.43 18.16
CA ARG A 180 -12.90 16.13 17.80
C ARG A 180 -12.98 15.16 19.00
N PRO A 181 -13.71 14.04 18.89
CA PRO A 181 -13.83 13.07 19.98
C PRO A 181 -12.49 12.37 20.27
N SER A 182 -12.23 12.04 21.54
CA SER A 182 -10.99 11.40 22.00
C SER A 182 -11.28 10.08 22.70
N ALA A 183 -10.66 9.03 22.18
CA ALA A 183 -10.74 7.69 22.75
C ALA A 183 -10.19 7.64 24.19
N ALA A 184 -9.18 8.46 24.53
CA ALA A 184 -8.62 8.54 25.87
C ALA A 184 -9.64 9.07 26.89
N ARG A 185 -10.38 10.13 26.53
CA ARG A 185 -11.46 10.67 27.36
C ARG A 185 -12.61 9.68 27.47
N GLY A 186 -12.99 9.02 26.37
CA GLY A 186 -14.02 7.98 26.36
C GLY A 186 -13.68 6.81 27.26
N ALA A 187 -12.43 6.34 27.23
CA ALA A 187 -11.95 5.28 28.11
C ALA A 187 -12.01 5.69 29.59
N ALA A 188 -11.70 6.94 29.91
CA ALA A 188 -11.82 7.47 31.28
C ALA A 188 -13.28 7.56 31.73
N ILE A 189 -14.19 7.97 30.85
CA ILE A 189 -15.63 7.96 31.07
C ILE A 189 -16.11 6.53 31.31
N TRP A 190 -15.68 5.58 30.48
CA TRP A 190 -16.07 4.18 30.61
C TRP A 190 -15.65 3.60 31.96
N ARG A 191 -14.38 3.78 32.36
CA ARG A 191 -13.84 3.28 33.63
C ARG A 191 -14.51 3.87 34.87
N ARG A 192 -14.91 5.15 34.81
CA ARG A 192 -15.53 5.85 35.96
C ARG A 192 -17.04 5.63 36.07
N THR A 193 -17.68 5.08 35.04
CA THR A 193 -19.13 4.86 35.03
C THR A 193 -19.46 3.49 35.62
N PRO A 194 -20.10 3.43 36.80
CA PRO A 194 -20.35 2.16 37.46
C PRO A 194 -21.36 1.31 36.68
N GLY A 195 -21.13 0.00 36.65
CA GLY A 195 -22.06 -0.96 36.05
C GLY A 195 -22.01 -1.08 34.53
N LEU A 196 -21.05 -0.42 33.86
CA LEU A 196 -20.77 -0.70 32.45
C LEU A 196 -20.08 -2.06 32.29
N PRO A 197 -20.45 -2.84 31.26
CA PRO A 197 -19.76 -4.09 30.95
C PRO A 197 -18.37 -3.83 30.35
N ALA A 198 -17.59 -4.89 30.15
CA ALA A 198 -16.33 -4.79 29.42
C ALA A 198 -16.60 -4.32 27.97
N PRO A 199 -15.74 -3.45 27.39
CA PRO A 199 -15.91 -2.96 26.02
C PRO A 199 -16.10 -4.07 24.99
N ALA A 200 -15.35 -5.17 25.13
CA ALA A 200 -15.46 -6.34 24.26
C ALA A 200 -16.88 -6.95 24.24
N GLN A 201 -17.64 -6.88 25.34
CA GLN A 201 -19.02 -7.36 25.39
C GLN A 201 -19.97 -6.44 24.61
N VAL A 202 -19.68 -5.14 24.55
CA VAL A 202 -20.45 -4.17 23.76
C VAL A 202 -20.11 -4.32 22.28
N LEU A 203 -18.82 -4.43 21.96
CA LEU A 203 -18.34 -4.64 20.59
C LEU A 203 -18.87 -5.95 19.99
N ALA A 204 -19.07 -7.00 20.80
CA ALA A 204 -19.72 -8.23 20.34
C ALA A 204 -21.20 -8.06 19.94
N ARG A 205 -21.81 -6.89 20.21
CA ARG A 205 -23.21 -6.56 19.87
C ARG A 205 -23.32 -5.45 18.83
N LEU A 206 -22.20 -4.87 18.44
CA LEU A 206 -22.11 -3.84 17.42
C LEU A 206 -21.42 -4.40 16.19
N ASP A 207 -21.73 -3.79 15.06
CA ASP A 207 -21.00 -4.02 13.82
C ASP A 207 -20.46 -2.67 13.36
N LEU A 208 -19.27 -2.32 13.83
CA LEU A 208 -18.66 -1.01 13.53
C LEU A 208 -18.30 -0.83 12.06
N ARG A 209 -18.35 -1.89 11.25
CA ARG A 209 -18.17 -1.79 9.79
C ARG A 209 -19.47 -1.39 9.12
N ARG A 210 -20.61 -1.93 9.58
CA ARG A 210 -21.96 -1.67 9.02
C ARG A 210 -22.71 -0.53 9.68
N GLN A 211 -22.36 -0.18 10.92
CA GLN A 211 -22.97 0.90 11.69
C GLN A 211 -22.07 2.13 11.67
N SER A 212 -22.64 3.29 11.40
CA SER A 212 -21.92 4.55 11.46
C SER A 212 -21.69 4.99 12.90
N PRO A 213 -20.68 5.83 13.17
CA PRO A 213 -20.50 6.41 14.50
C PRO A 213 -21.74 7.16 15.00
N ALA A 214 -22.47 7.86 14.13
CA ALA A 214 -23.73 8.51 14.48
C ALA A 214 -24.83 7.51 14.88
N GLN A 215 -24.95 6.38 14.19
CA GLN A 215 -25.89 5.32 14.58
C GLN A 215 -25.52 4.73 15.94
N VAL A 216 -24.23 4.45 16.19
CA VAL A 216 -23.78 3.93 17.49
C VAL A 216 -23.99 4.97 18.59
N PHE A 217 -23.75 6.25 18.32
CA PHE A 217 -24.05 7.35 19.25
C PHE A 217 -25.52 7.32 19.67
N GLU A 218 -26.46 7.25 18.72
CA GLU A 218 -27.90 7.19 19.02
C GLU A 218 -28.27 5.93 19.81
N MET A 219 -27.65 4.79 19.49
CA MET A 219 -27.87 3.55 20.24
C MET A 219 -27.39 3.64 21.68
N LEU A 220 -26.27 4.31 21.94
CA LEU A 220 -25.78 4.55 23.30
C LEU A 220 -26.63 5.59 24.04
N ARG A 221 -27.02 6.68 23.37
CA ARG A 221 -27.84 7.75 23.94
C ARG A 221 -29.20 7.23 24.38
N ASP A 222 -29.79 6.36 23.58
CA ASP A 222 -31.16 5.87 23.81
C ASP A 222 -31.19 4.53 24.59
N ASP A 223 -30.02 4.05 25.06
CA ASP A 223 -29.84 2.77 25.75
C ASP A 223 -30.39 1.56 24.94
N ARG A 224 -30.15 1.55 23.62
CA ARG A 224 -30.69 0.58 22.64
C ARG A 224 -29.69 -0.45 22.12
N ILE A 225 -28.57 -0.68 22.81
CA ILE A 225 -27.59 -1.70 22.39
C ILE A 225 -28.23 -3.12 22.43
N PRO A 226 -28.24 -3.87 21.32
CA PRO A 226 -28.95 -5.15 21.24
C PRO A 226 -28.56 -6.15 22.33
N GLY A 227 -29.57 -6.59 23.07
CA GLY A 227 -29.44 -7.62 24.11
C GLY A 227 -28.58 -7.21 25.31
N LEU A 228 -28.30 -5.92 25.50
CA LEU A 228 -27.47 -5.42 26.58
C LEU A 228 -28.19 -4.30 27.33
N LYS A 229 -28.35 -4.45 28.65
CA LYS A 229 -28.84 -3.38 29.52
C LYS A 229 -27.64 -2.60 30.03
N LEU A 230 -27.40 -1.42 29.49
CA LEU A 230 -26.35 -0.53 29.97
C LEU A 230 -26.85 0.28 31.17
N ALA A 231 -25.94 0.63 32.07
CA ALA A 231 -26.18 1.76 32.97
C ALA A 231 -26.41 3.00 32.09
N PRO A 232 -27.35 3.89 32.44
CA PRO A 232 -27.84 4.92 31.52
C PRO A 232 -26.72 5.87 31.09
N LEU A 233 -26.14 5.60 29.91
CA LEU A 233 -25.18 6.46 29.25
C LEU A 233 -25.87 7.74 28.77
N SER A 234 -27.21 7.69 28.65
CA SER A 234 -28.12 8.84 28.47
C SER A 234 -27.92 10.00 29.46
N ARG A 235 -27.29 9.77 30.62
CA ARG A 235 -26.97 10.82 31.60
C ARG A 235 -25.65 11.54 31.36
N ILE A 236 -24.85 11.04 30.43
CA ILE A 236 -23.56 11.63 30.06
C ILE A 236 -23.84 12.75 29.06
N PRO A 237 -23.19 13.93 29.18
CA PRO A 237 -23.30 14.98 28.17
C PRO A 237 -23.01 14.44 26.76
N GLU A 238 -23.72 14.89 25.73
CA GLU A 238 -23.58 14.35 24.37
C GLU A 238 -22.14 14.39 23.85
N GLU A 239 -21.39 15.47 24.14
CA GLU A 239 -19.97 15.59 23.76
C GLU A 239 -19.07 14.53 24.44
N ASP A 240 -19.39 14.16 25.68
CA ASP A 240 -18.68 13.11 26.40
C ASP A 240 -19.09 11.72 25.88
N LEU A 241 -20.35 11.56 25.44
CA LEU A 241 -20.82 10.33 24.81
C LEU A 241 -20.14 10.09 23.45
N TRP A 242 -19.83 11.15 22.69
CA TRP A 242 -19.01 11.05 21.48
C TRP A 242 -17.57 10.59 21.78
N ASP A 243 -16.98 11.00 22.90
CA ASP A 243 -15.69 10.45 23.32
C ASP A 243 -15.78 8.94 23.58
N VAL A 244 -16.90 8.44 24.14
CA VAL A 244 -17.18 7.01 24.28
C VAL A 244 -17.30 6.30 22.93
N VAL A 245 -17.93 6.92 21.93
CA VAL A 245 -17.96 6.39 20.56
C VAL A 245 -16.54 6.24 20.00
N ALA A 246 -15.69 7.27 20.11
CA ALA A 246 -14.29 7.17 19.69
C ALA A 246 -13.52 6.08 20.44
N TYR A 247 -13.82 5.88 21.73
CA TYR A 247 -13.24 4.80 22.50
C TYR A 247 -13.64 3.42 21.96
N LEU A 248 -14.91 3.20 21.62
CA LEU A 248 -15.36 1.94 21.01
C LEU A 248 -14.73 1.71 19.63
N TRP A 249 -14.58 2.76 18.82
CA TRP A 249 -13.85 2.66 17.54
C TRP A 249 -12.38 2.28 17.73
N ARG A 250 -11.70 2.86 18.73
CA ARG A 250 -10.33 2.48 19.07
C ARG A 250 -10.21 1.02 19.47
N GLU A 251 -11.14 0.53 20.28
CA GLU A 251 -11.17 -0.87 20.75
C GLU A 251 -11.59 -1.84 19.62
N GLY A 252 -12.25 -1.35 18.57
CA GLY A 252 -12.66 -2.13 17.40
C GLY A 252 -11.55 -2.40 16.37
N ALA A 253 -10.41 -1.72 16.48
CA ALA A 253 -9.26 -1.88 15.61
C ALA A 253 -7.99 -2.22 16.42
N THR A 254 -7.00 -2.84 15.77
CA THR A 254 -5.69 -3.12 16.39
C THR A 254 -4.68 -2.03 16.02
N SER A 255 -3.65 -1.83 16.86
CA SER A 255 -2.52 -0.94 16.53
C SER A 255 -1.84 -1.33 15.23
N GLU A 256 -1.67 -2.65 15.01
CA GLU A 256 -1.09 -3.19 13.78
C GLU A 256 -1.92 -2.80 12.55
N SER A 257 -3.25 -2.92 12.61
CA SER A 257 -4.15 -2.54 11.51
C SER A 257 -4.06 -1.04 11.21
N VAL A 258 -4.13 -0.19 12.25
CA VAL A 258 -4.06 1.27 12.08
C VAL A 258 -2.69 1.69 11.54
N GLU A 259 -1.60 1.08 12.00
CA GLU A 259 -0.25 1.38 11.53
C GLU A 259 -0.02 0.92 10.08
N LEU A 260 -0.50 -0.27 9.71
CA LEU A 260 -0.51 -0.74 8.33
C LEU A 260 -1.30 0.23 7.43
N GLY A 261 -2.49 0.64 7.88
CA GLY A 261 -3.32 1.61 7.18
C GLY A 261 -2.63 2.97 7.01
N ARG A 262 -1.91 3.44 8.04
CA ARG A 262 -1.13 4.67 8.00
C ARG A 262 -0.04 4.63 6.93
N GLN A 263 0.73 3.54 6.89
CA GLN A 263 1.80 3.36 5.89
C GLN A 263 1.22 3.35 4.47
N LEU A 264 0.18 2.55 4.24
CA LEU A 264 -0.51 2.49 2.95
C LEU A 264 -1.07 3.86 2.54
N TYR A 265 -1.70 4.58 3.47
CA TYR A 265 -2.27 5.89 3.21
C TYR A 265 -1.20 6.91 2.83
N GLN A 266 -0.10 6.97 3.58
CA GLN A 266 1.00 7.91 3.31
C GLN A 266 1.61 7.68 1.93
N THR A 267 1.82 6.41 1.56
CA THR A 267 2.40 6.06 0.26
C THR A 267 1.42 6.28 -0.90
N ASN A 268 0.12 6.01 -0.71
CA ASN A 268 -0.80 5.83 -1.85
C ASN A 268 -1.97 6.82 -1.90
N CYS A 269 -2.30 7.50 -0.80
CA CYS A 269 -3.52 8.31 -0.68
C CYS A 269 -3.22 9.79 -0.36
N ALA A 270 -2.19 10.07 0.45
CA ALA A 270 -1.87 11.40 0.97
C ALA A 270 -1.59 12.44 -0.14
N ALA A 271 -1.06 12.02 -1.30
CA ALA A 271 -0.83 12.92 -2.42
C ALA A 271 -2.11 13.62 -2.90
N CYS A 272 -3.26 12.94 -2.83
CA CYS A 272 -4.56 13.51 -3.19
C CYS A 272 -5.34 13.98 -1.97
N HIS A 273 -5.38 13.19 -0.89
CA HIS A 273 -6.23 13.46 0.27
C HIS A 273 -5.57 14.29 1.37
N GLY A 274 -4.29 14.67 1.19
CA GLY A 274 -3.51 15.39 2.20
C GLY A 274 -2.95 14.45 3.28
N GLU A 275 -1.80 14.81 3.85
CA GLU A 275 -1.23 14.08 5.00
C GLU A 275 -2.13 14.17 6.24
N ASN A 276 -2.90 15.26 6.35
CA ASN A 276 -3.86 15.48 7.42
C ASN A 276 -5.27 14.99 7.09
N GLY A 277 -5.49 14.42 5.89
CA GLY A 277 -6.80 13.91 5.46
C GLY A 277 -7.81 15.00 5.12
N ASP A 278 -7.39 16.24 4.93
CA ASP A 278 -8.24 17.41 4.67
C ASP A 278 -8.67 17.55 3.20
N GLY A 279 -8.26 16.62 2.32
CA GLY A 279 -8.55 16.67 0.90
C GLY A 279 -7.65 17.63 0.11
N GLU A 280 -6.69 18.28 0.76
CA GLU A 280 -5.82 19.34 0.20
C GLU A 280 -4.41 18.81 -0.11
N GLY A 281 -4.32 17.58 -0.62
CA GLY A 281 -3.05 17.01 -1.06
C GLY A 281 -2.44 17.81 -2.23
N PRO A 282 -1.11 17.71 -2.47
CA PRO A 282 -0.46 18.41 -3.58
C PRO A 282 -1.08 18.14 -4.96
N ALA A 283 -1.74 16.99 -5.14
CA ALA A 283 -2.48 16.63 -6.35
C ALA A 283 -3.91 17.20 -6.43
N ALA A 284 -4.48 17.65 -5.31
CA ALA A 284 -5.88 18.04 -5.20
C ALA A 284 -6.20 19.25 -6.10
N ALA A 285 -5.30 20.24 -6.12
CA ALA A 285 -5.46 21.45 -6.93
C ALA A 285 -5.52 21.13 -8.44
N SER A 286 -4.67 20.22 -8.92
CA SER A 286 -4.63 19.81 -10.33
C SER A 286 -5.91 19.05 -10.74
N LEU A 287 -6.46 18.22 -9.84
CA LEU A 287 -7.73 17.53 -10.05
C LEU A 287 -8.90 18.52 -10.10
N ALA A 288 -8.91 19.50 -9.19
CA ALA A 288 -9.90 20.58 -9.17
C ALA A 288 -9.82 21.48 -10.41
N ALA A 289 -8.62 21.82 -10.90
CA ALA A 289 -8.47 22.61 -12.12
C ALA A 289 -8.97 21.86 -13.38
N SER A 290 -8.79 20.54 -13.43
CA SER A 290 -9.28 19.68 -14.53
C SER A 290 -10.81 19.52 -14.58
N SER A 291 -11.53 19.99 -13.54
CA SER A 291 -12.99 20.01 -13.49
C SER A 291 -13.56 21.31 -14.08
N VAL A 292 -12.83 22.42 -13.97
CA VAL A 292 -13.25 23.75 -14.47
C VAL A 292 -13.33 23.80 -16.00
N GLU A 293 -12.46 23.12 -16.74
CA GLU A 293 -12.50 23.13 -18.22
C GLU A 293 -13.68 22.33 -18.83
N ARG A 294 -14.40 21.52 -18.02
CA ARG A 294 -15.44 20.60 -18.52
C ARG A 294 -16.87 20.94 -18.09
N ASP A 295 -17.07 22.07 -17.40
CA ASP A 295 -18.39 22.57 -16.99
C ASP A 295 -19.35 22.81 -18.19
N LEU A 296 -18.82 22.76 -19.42
CA LEU A 296 -19.59 22.75 -20.67
C LEU A 296 -20.33 21.42 -20.97
N ARG A 297 -20.15 20.34 -20.18
CA ARG A 297 -20.78 19.02 -20.40
C ARG A 297 -21.45 18.38 -19.15
N GLY A 298 -21.93 19.19 -18.20
CA GLY A 298 -22.90 18.75 -17.18
C GLY A 298 -22.34 18.01 -15.94
N LYS A 299 -23.26 17.62 -15.05
CA LYS A 299 -23.15 17.22 -13.62
C LYS A 299 -22.17 16.09 -13.21
N HIS A 300 -21.19 15.72 -14.02
CA HIS A 300 -20.28 14.58 -13.78
C HIS A 300 -18.80 15.01 -13.79
N GLY A 301 -18.52 16.24 -13.36
CA GLY A 301 -17.16 16.75 -13.26
C GLY A 301 -16.36 16.09 -12.12
N PRO A 302 -15.01 16.05 -12.23
CA PRO A 302 -14.12 15.61 -11.18
C PRO A 302 -14.49 16.23 -9.84
N GLN A 303 -14.91 15.42 -8.87
CA GLN A 303 -15.13 15.89 -7.50
C GLN A 303 -13.76 16.06 -6.82
N PRO A 304 -13.62 17.02 -5.89
CA PRO A 304 -12.42 17.12 -5.08
C PRO A 304 -12.20 15.81 -4.29
N PRO A 305 -10.95 15.50 -3.91
CA PRO A 305 -10.67 14.44 -2.96
C PRO A 305 -11.51 14.59 -1.70
N ALA A 306 -11.89 13.47 -1.08
CA ALA A 306 -12.66 13.50 0.16
C ALA A 306 -11.86 14.15 1.30
N ASP A 307 -12.50 15.06 2.03
CA ASP A 307 -12.05 15.60 3.32
C ASP A 307 -12.52 14.64 4.43
N PHE A 308 -11.59 13.87 4.97
CA PHE A 308 -11.78 12.96 6.09
C PHE A 308 -11.80 13.67 7.45
N THR A 309 -11.56 14.98 7.48
CA THR A 309 -11.72 15.81 8.69
C THR A 309 -13.12 16.42 8.81
N ASP A 310 -13.94 16.38 7.74
CA ASP A 310 -15.37 16.70 7.81
C ASP A 310 -16.10 15.67 8.67
N ILE A 311 -16.23 15.99 9.96
CA ILE A 311 -16.82 15.13 10.96
C ILE A 311 -18.24 14.73 10.62
N ARG A 312 -19.02 15.60 9.95
CA ARG A 312 -20.43 15.34 9.63
C ARG A 312 -20.55 14.25 8.57
N SER A 313 -19.67 14.30 7.57
CA SER A 313 -19.54 13.25 6.56
C SER A 313 -19.06 11.94 7.19
N MET A 314 -17.96 12.02 7.95
CA MET A 314 -17.31 10.82 8.48
C MET A 314 -18.19 10.04 9.44
N VAL A 315 -18.83 10.71 10.41
CA VAL A 315 -19.65 10.01 11.42
C VAL A 315 -20.99 9.54 10.87
N GLY A 316 -21.44 10.04 9.71
CA GLY A 316 -22.64 9.55 9.06
C GLY A 316 -22.38 8.39 8.10
N GLY A 317 -21.15 8.22 7.62
CA GLY A 317 -20.72 7.09 6.80
C GLY A 317 -20.41 5.83 7.61
N THR A 318 -20.30 4.71 6.91
CA THR A 318 -19.97 3.40 7.49
C THR A 318 -18.63 2.90 6.95
N GLY A 319 -17.98 1.99 7.68
CA GLY A 319 -16.77 1.33 7.19
C GLY A 319 -16.99 0.63 5.84
N MET A 320 -18.19 0.09 5.60
CA MET A 320 -18.56 -0.52 4.32
C MET A 320 -18.56 0.46 3.15
N ILE A 321 -18.99 1.71 3.37
CA ILE A 321 -18.93 2.75 2.32
C ILE A 321 -17.46 3.04 1.97
N TYR A 322 -16.60 3.22 2.96
CA TYR A 322 -15.19 3.54 2.71
C TYR A 322 -14.44 2.36 2.09
N TYR A 323 -14.70 1.14 2.58
CA TYR A 323 -14.18 -0.09 1.98
C TYR A 323 -14.60 -0.22 0.51
N GLY A 324 -15.91 -0.07 0.21
CA GLY A 324 -16.42 -0.17 -1.15
C GLY A 324 -15.84 0.90 -2.07
N LYS A 325 -15.62 2.13 -1.57
CA LYS A 325 -14.93 3.20 -2.32
C LYS A 325 -13.47 2.87 -2.59
N LEU A 326 -12.74 2.26 -1.65
CA LEU A 326 -11.37 1.81 -1.87
C LEU A 326 -11.33 0.68 -2.92
N VAL A 327 -12.22 -0.30 -2.79
CA VAL A 327 -12.34 -1.41 -3.73
C VAL A 327 -12.61 -0.86 -5.12
N ARG A 328 -13.74 -0.18 -5.33
CA ARG A 328 -14.26 0.28 -6.63
C ARG A 328 -13.49 1.46 -7.23
N GLY A 329 -12.88 2.28 -6.39
CA GLY A 329 -12.49 3.64 -6.74
C GLY A 329 -13.68 4.62 -6.75
N GLY A 330 -13.36 5.90 -6.88
CA GLY A 330 -14.32 7.00 -6.86
C GLY A 330 -14.77 7.36 -8.28
N MET A 331 -16.06 7.15 -8.57
CA MET A 331 -16.63 7.53 -9.85
C MET A 331 -16.55 9.04 -10.02
N GLY A 332 -15.87 9.48 -11.08
CA GLY A 332 -15.70 10.91 -11.34
C GLY A 332 -14.83 11.64 -10.31
N THR A 333 -13.92 10.98 -9.59
CA THR A 333 -12.94 11.67 -8.70
C THR A 333 -11.48 11.42 -9.10
N GLY A 334 -11.23 10.61 -10.14
CA GLY A 334 -9.88 10.16 -10.51
C GLY A 334 -9.29 9.15 -9.52
N MET A 335 -10.03 8.77 -8.47
CA MET A 335 -9.59 7.81 -7.46
C MET A 335 -9.47 6.40 -8.08
N PRO A 336 -8.29 5.76 -7.97
CA PRO A 336 -8.04 4.40 -8.42
C PRO A 336 -8.95 3.32 -7.84
N TYR A 337 -9.11 2.22 -8.59
CA TYR A 337 -9.60 0.95 -8.06
C TYR A 337 -8.46 0.24 -7.31
N TRP A 338 -8.50 0.20 -5.98
CA TRP A 338 -7.43 -0.40 -5.18
C TRP A 338 -7.62 -1.90 -4.92
N GLY A 339 -8.80 -2.45 -5.21
CA GLY A 339 -9.10 -3.87 -5.00
C GLY A 339 -8.25 -4.85 -5.82
N THR A 340 -7.57 -4.39 -6.88
CA THR A 340 -6.61 -5.21 -7.65
C THR A 340 -5.18 -5.09 -7.14
N ILE A 341 -4.90 -4.13 -6.27
CA ILE A 341 -3.56 -3.82 -5.75
C ILE A 341 -3.42 -4.34 -4.32
N PHE A 342 -4.38 -4.04 -3.45
CA PHE A 342 -4.35 -4.38 -2.05
C PHE A 342 -5.18 -5.63 -1.75
N THR A 343 -4.73 -6.36 -0.75
CA THR A 343 -5.47 -7.45 -0.11
C THR A 343 -6.63 -6.88 0.71
N GLU A 344 -7.61 -7.72 1.03
CA GLU A 344 -8.74 -7.30 1.87
C GLU A 344 -8.31 -6.81 3.26
N ARG A 345 -7.27 -7.41 3.84
CA ARG A 345 -6.70 -6.98 5.13
C ARG A 345 -6.18 -5.55 5.04
N GLU A 346 -5.44 -5.24 3.98
CA GLU A 346 -4.88 -3.90 3.74
C GLU A 346 -5.97 -2.86 3.45
N LEU A 347 -7.03 -3.24 2.72
CA LEU A 347 -8.18 -2.38 2.49
C LEU A 347 -8.90 -2.03 3.80
N TRP A 348 -9.10 -3.01 4.69
CA TRP A 348 -9.67 -2.75 6.02
C TRP A 348 -8.73 -1.95 6.92
N ALA A 349 -7.42 -2.20 6.85
CA ALA A 349 -6.42 -1.40 7.56
C ALA A 349 -6.47 0.07 7.16
N LEU A 350 -6.63 0.37 5.85
CA LEU A 350 -6.88 1.72 5.37
C LEU A 350 -8.14 2.32 6.01
N VAL A 351 -9.26 1.59 6.03
CA VAL A 351 -10.50 2.06 6.69
C VAL A 351 -10.29 2.34 8.18
N ASP A 352 -9.61 1.45 8.90
CA ASP A 352 -9.28 1.65 10.32
C ASP A 352 -8.45 2.92 10.53
N TYR A 353 -7.49 3.19 9.64
CA TYR A 353 -6.70 4.42 9.66
C TYR A 353 -7.53 5.66 9.31
N LEU A 354 -8.48 5.59 8.38
CA LEU A 354 -9.33 6.74 8.03
C LEU A 354 -10.11 7.28 9.24
N TRP A 355 -10.49 6.42 10.20
CA TRP A 355 -11.15 6.85 11.42
C TRP A 355 -10.26 7.67 12.36
N THR A 356 -8.94 7.68 12.15
CA THR A 356 -8.01 8.52 12.90
C THR A 356 -8.08 9.99 12.50
N PHE A 357 -8.71 10.37 11.40
CA PHE A 357 -8.92 11.78 11.05
C PHE A 357 -10.05 12.43 11.86
N PRO A 358 -11.29 11.88 11.87
CA PRO A 358 -12.40 12.44 12.65
C PRO A 358 -12.26 12.20 14.16
N PHE A 359 -11.49 11.20 14.59
CA PHE A 359 -11.29 10.86 16.00
C PHE A 359 -9.84 10.97 16.42
N ASP A 360 -9.61 11.41 17.64
CA ASP A 360 -8.33 11.23 18.31
C ASP A 360 -8.31 9.83 18.94
N LEU A 361 -7.60 8.91 18.28
CA LEU A 361 -7.44 7.53 18.72
C LEU A 361 -6.08 7.31 19.43
N SER A 362 -5.34 8.38 19.75
CA SER A 362 -4.05 8.29 20.44
C SER A 362 -4.28 8.00 21.95
N SER A 363 -3.74 6.85 22.43
CA SER A 363 -3.75 6.32 23.82
C SER A 363 -4.78 5.21 24.18
N PRO A 364 -4.35 4.13 24.85
CA PRO A 364 -3.20 3.30 24.49
C PRO A 364 -3.68 1.88 24.12
N PHE A 365 -3.16 1.37 23.00
CA PHE A 365 -2.76 -0.03 22.95
C PHE A 365 -1.67 -0.18 24.01
N THR A 366 -1.83 -1.12 24.93
CA THR A 366 -0.89 -1.32 26.04
C THR A 366 0.55 -1.39 25.53
N LEU A 367 1.39 -0.52 26.09
CA LEU A 367 2.84 -0.44 25.89
C LEU A 367 3.47 -1.82 26.12
N ASN A 368 4.00 -2.43 25.06
CA ASN A 368 5.25 -3.18 25.10
C ASN A 368 6.20 -2.42 24.17
N ASP A 369 6.59 -1.22 24.61
CA ASP A 369 7.77 -0.56 24.08
C ASP A 369 8.98 -1.26 24.69
N ASP A 370 9.47 -2.31 24.02
CA ASP A 370 10.86 -2.70 24.13
C ASP A 370 11.69 -1.60 23.44
N GLU A 371 11.75 -0.45 24.12
CA GLU A 371 12.56 0.69 23.74
C GLU A 371 14.03 0.35 23.99
N ASP A 372 14.70 -0.02 22.90
CA ASP A 372 16.06 0.37 22.54
C ASP A 372 16.82 1.21 23.58
N THR A 373 17.33 0.58 24.63
CA THR A 373 18.35 1.15 25.51
C THR A 373 19.77 0.98 24.95
N SER A 374 19.97 0.78 23.64
CA SER A 374 21.28 0.41 23.10
C SER A 374 22.08 1.55 22.45
N LYS A 375 21.56 2.77 22.38
CA LYS A 375 22.28 3.89 21.73
C LYS A 375 22.41 5.13 22.61
N ARG A 376 23.03 4.96 23.77
CA ARG A 376 23.84 6.01 24.41
C ARG A 376 25.06 5.36 25.04
N GLU A 377 26.12 5.24 24.27
CA GLU A 377 27.53 5.28 24.70
C GLU A 377 28.42 4.96 23.49
N HIS A 378 29.00 6.00 22.88
CA HIS A 378 30.39 6.14 22.41
C HIS A 378 30.51 7.34 21.46
#